data_AF-A0AAW9WB64-F1
#
_entry.id   AF-A0AAW9WB64-F1
#
_cell.length_a   1.000
_cell.length_b   1.000
_cell.length_c   1.000
_cell.angle_alpha   90.00
_cell.angle_beta   90.00
_cell.angle_gamma   90.00
#
_symmetry.space_group_name_H-M   'P 1'
#
loop_
_entity.id
_entity.type
_entity.pdbx_description
1 polymer ?
#
loop_
_entity_poly.entity_id
_entity_poly.type
_entity_poly.pdbx_seq_one_letter_code
_entity_poly.pdbx_strand_id
1 'polypeptide(L)'
;MERMDALLYDCDIREPLFDYLEERFGKARMFEEKIIGKSRADVLMVTERRITGLEIKSDADTYERLRRQIRDYDKYCDENYVVIGRSHAKHVEEHIPAYWGVLVVSVNGRDIVIEEMRPPQQNPKMKRELQLAILWRAELQNIIEQNHLPHYRQKSKRFVREKLLEKLEWDQLKLEVCEELFQRDYTLLEEEEE
;
A
#
# COMPACT_ATOMS: atom_id res chain seq x y z
N MET A 1 21.87 25.14 19.68
CA MET A 1 20.53 24.85 20.22
C MET A 1 20.24 23.42 19.84
N GLU A 2 20.42 22.49 20.79
CA GLU A 2 20.20 21.07 20.56
C GLU A 2 18.75 20.86 20.10
N ARG A 3 18.56 20.24 18.94
CA ARG A 3 17.23 19.75 18.54
C ARG A 3 16.89 18.65 19.53
N MET A 4 15.90 18.88 20.39
CA MET A 4 15.26 17.79 21.11
C MET A 4 14.54 16.95 20.05
N ASP A 5 15.10 15.80 19.70
CA ASP A 5 14.38 14.79 18.94
C ASP A 5 13.26 14.26 19.84
N ALA A 6 12.06 14.83 19.68
CA ALA A 6 10.87 14.33 20.36
C ALA A 6 10.54 12.94 19.80
N LEU A 7 10.26 11.99 20.69
CA LEU A 7 9.78 10.65 20.34
C LEU A 7 8.48 10.77 19.54
N LEU A 8 8.48 10.26 18.31
CA LEU A 8 7.29 10.21 17.45
C LEU A 8 6.63 8.83 17.50
N TYR A 9 5.32 8.80 17.71
CA TYR A 9 4.51 7.58 17.63
C TYR A 9 3.74 7.50 16.31
N ASP A 10 3.21 6.33 15.97
CA ASP A 10 2.42 6.10 14.76
C ASP A 10 1.25 7.09 14.59
N CYS A 11 0.53 7.38 15.68
CA CYS A 11 -0.57 8.35 15.66
C CYS A 11 -0.15 9.78 15.30
N ASP A 12 1.09 10.16 15.61
CA ASP A 12 1.63 11.47 15.28
C ASP A 12 2.09 11.55 13.81
N ILE A 13 2.40 10.39 13.20
CA ILE A 13 2.99 10.32 11.85
C ILE A 13 1.92 10.27 10.77
N ARG A 14 0.79 9.60 11.01
CA ARG A 14 -0.20 9.28 9.95
C ARG A 14 -0.79 10.52 9.26
N GLU A 15 -1.29 11.48 10.02
CA GLU A 15 -1.94 12.67 9.45
C GLU A 15 -0.95 13.50 8.61
N PRO A 16 0.24 13.89 9.12
CA PRO A 16 1.25 14.55 8.29
C PRO A 16 1.71 13.73 7.08
N LEU A 17 1.76 12.39 7.21
CA LEU A 17 2.10 11.50 6.11
C LEU A 17 1.03 11.56 5.01
N PHE A 18 -0.25 11.57 5.36
CA PHE A 18 -1.32 11.65 4.37
C PHE A 18 -1.30 12.99 3.63
N ASP A 19 -1.14 14.11 4.35
CA ASP A 19 -0.99 15.43 3.74
C ASP A 19 0.18 15.47 2.76
N TYR A 20 1.34 14.95 3.17
CA TYR A 20 2.53 14.85 2.32
C TYR A 20 2.28 14.02 1.05
N LEU A 21 1.62 12.87 1.20
CA LEU A 21 1.34 11.98 0.07
C LEU A 21 0.34 12.59 -0.91
N GLU A 22 -0.69 13.28 -0.41
CA GLU A 22 -1.66 13.98 -1.26
C GLU A 22 -1.02 15.16 -2.00
N GLU A 23 -0.16 15.94 -1.34
CA GLU A 23 0.59 17.02 -2.01
C GLU A 23 1.51 16.46 -3.11
N ARG A 24 2.18 15.34 -2.83
CA ARG A 24 3.17 14.74 -3.73
C ARG A 24 2.57 13.99 -4.91
N PHE A 25 1.53 13.19 -4.67
CA PHE A 25 0.95 12.27 -5.65
C PHE A 25 -0.40 12.75 -6.20
N GLY A 26 -0.93 13.84 -5.64
CA GLY A 26 -2.26 14.34 -5.94
C GLY A 26 -3.34 13.45 -5.33
N LYS A 27 -4.45 13.30 -6.07
CA LYS A 27 -5.61 12.56 -5.59
C LYS A 27 -5.26 11.08 -5.36
N ALA A 28 -5.33 10.64 -4.11
CA ALA A 28 -5.05 9.27 -3.70
C ALA A 28 -6.13 8.75 -2.73
N ARG A 29 -6.24 7.42 -2.62
CA ARG A 29 -7.08 6.73 -1.65
C ARG A 29 -6.18 5.97 -0.68
N MET A 30 -6.33 6.22 0.62
CA MET A 30 -5.56 5.56 1.66
C MET A 30 -6.37 4.42 2.29
N PHE A 31 -5.74 3.25 2.40
CA PHE A 31 -6.28 2.10 3.11
C PHE A 31 -5.41 1.79 4.31
N GLU A 32 -5.95 1.96 5.50
CA GLU A 32 -5.23 1.66 6.73
C GLU A 32 -5.45 0.21 7.16
N GLU A 33 -4.45 -0.37 7.82
CA GLU A 33 -4.53 -1.67 8.49
C GLU A 33 -4.98 -2.85 7.60
N LYS A 34 -4.74 -2.78 6.27
CA LYS A 34 -5.16 -3.82 5.33
C LYS A 34 -4.31 -5.08 5.50
N ILE A 35 -4.97 -6.23 5.70
CA ILE A 35 -4.26 -7.52 5.76
C ILE A 35 -3.77 -7.92 4.36
N ILE A 36 -2.46 -8.10 4.21
CA ILE A 36 -1.79 -8.60 3.01
C ILE A 36 -0.88 -9.80 3.34
N GLY A 37 -1.26 -10.99 2.86
CA GLY A 37 -0.56 -12.22 3.22
C GLY A 37 -0.64 -12.51 4.72
N LYS A 38 0.50 -12.46 5.43
CA LYS A 38 0.57 -12.66 6.89
C LYS A 38 0.92 -11.38 7.64
N SER A 39 0.88 -10.25 6.94
CA SER A 39 1.22 -8.94 7.46
C SER A 39 -0.03 -8.06 7.43
N ARG A 40 -0.13 -7.15 8.38
CA ARG A 40 -1.06 -6.04 8.32
C ARG A 40 -0.28 -4.87 7.75
N ALA A 41 -0.69 -4.37 6.59
CA ALA A 41 -0.09 -3.17 6.02
C ALA A 41 -0.59 -1.95 6.80
N ASP A 42 0.31 -1.04 7.14
CA ASP A 42 -0.07 0.16 7.89
C ASP A 42 -0.91 1.08 7.02
N VAL A 43 -0.43 1.30 5.79
CA VAL A 43 -1.12 2.07 4.75
C VAL A 43 -0.89 1.42 3.38
N LEU A 44 -1.95 1.29 2.58
CA LEU A 44 -1.85 1.16 1.13
C LEU A 44 -2.40 2.43 0.49
N MET A 45 -1.56 3.14 -0.25
CA MET A 45 -1.95 4.28 -1.07
C MET A 45 -2.31 3.79 -2.48
N VAL A 46 -3.50 4.16 -2.95
CA VAL A 46 -3.95 3.87 -4.31
C VAL A 46 -4.10 5.17 -5.10
N THR A 47 -3.44 5.24 -6.23
CA THR A 47 -3.59 6.28 -7.26
C THR A 47 -4.19 5.66 -8.51
N GLU A 48 -4.48 6.46 -9.55
CA GLU A 48 -5.05 6.00 -10.84
C GLU A 48 -4.34 4.76 -11.42
N ARG A 49 -3.03 4.61 -11.19
CA ARG A 49 -2.23 3.55 -11.84
C ARG A 49 -1.39 2.70 -10.89
N ARG A 50 -1.31 3.07 -9.60
CA ARG A 50 -0.34 2.48 -8.67
C ARG A 50 -0.97 2.19 -7.33
N ILE A 51 -0.58 1.06 -6.76
CA ILE A 51 -0.81 0.65 -5.38
C ILE A 51 0.54 0.63 -4.69
N THR A 52 0.75 1.58 -3.79
CA THR A 52 1.99 1.75 -3.05
C THR A 52 1.76 1.37 -1.59
N GLY A 53 2.55 0.45 -1.06
CA GLY A 53 2.49 0.11 0.36
C GLY A 53 3.42 0.99 1.17
N LEU A 54 2.97 1.44 2.34
CA LEU A 54 3.79 2.19 3.29
C LEU A 54 3.77 1.47 4.63
N GLU A 55 4.96 1.14 5.10
CA GLU A 55 5.19 0.56 6.43
C GLU A 55 5.77 1.64 7.35
N ILE A 56 5.08 1.94 8.44
CA ILE A 56 5.49 2.96 9.41
C ILE A 56 6.30 2.29 10.53
N LYS A 57 7.46 2.86 10.85
CA LYS A 57 8.28 2.48 12.00
C LYS A 57 8.54 3.73 12.84
N SER A 58 7.81 3.83 13.94
CA SER A 58 8.03 4.84 14.95
C SER A 58 9.38 4.66 15.65
N ASP A 59 9.81 5.64 16.43
CA ASP A 59 11.08 5.54 17.16
C ASP A 59 11.11 4.35 18.14
N ALA A 60 9.93 3.90 18.60
CA ALA A 60 9.78 2.78 19.53
C ALA A 60 9.77 1.38 18.87
N ASP A 61 9.71 1.30 17.54
CA ASP A 61 9.58 0.02 16.82
C ASP A 61 10.91 -0.72 16.65
N THR A 62 10.85 -2.05 16.72
CA THR A 62 11.96 -2.94 16.34
C THR A 62 11.75 -3.49 14.93
N TYR A 63 12.84 -3.88 14.28
CA TYR A 63 12.81 -4.47 12.93
C TYR A 63 12.52 -5.98 12.89
N GLU A 64 12.14 -6.60 14.01
CA GLU A 64 11.94 -8.05 14.11
C GLU A 64 10.93 -8.60 13.08
N ARG A 65 9.90 -7.81 12.77
CA ARG A 65 8.85 -8.18 11.81
C ARG A 65 9.11 -7.68 10.39
N LEU A 66 10.06 -6.76 10.21
CA LEU A 66 10.27 -6.05 8.94
C LEU A 66 10.57 -7.01 7.79
N ARG A 67 11.39 -8.04 8.01
CA ARG A 67 11.71 -9.03 6.97
C ARG A 67 10.46 -9.74 6.41
N ARG A 68 9.47 -10.02 7.26
CA ARG A 68 8.20 -10.63 6.85
C ARG A 68 7.35 -9.63 6.08
N GLN A 69 7.27 -8.40 6.61
CA GLN A 69 6.52 -7.30 6.00
C GLN A 69 7.06 -7.03 4.60
N ILE A 70 8.36 -6.85 4.43
CA ILE A 70 9.01 -6.69 3.11
C ILE A 70 8.54 -7.75 2.13
N ARG A 71 8.64 -9.04 2.50
CA ARG A 71 8.26 -10.14 1.62
C ARG A 71 6.77 -10.13 1.27
N ASP A 72 5.91 -9.72 2.19
CA ASP A 72 4.49 -9.69 1.94
C ASP A 72 4.14 -8.46 1.09
N TYR A 73 4.51 -7.24 1.48
CA TYR A 73 4.38 -6.02 0.65
C TYR A 73 4.93 -6.19 -0.77
N ASP A 74 6.12 -6.77 -0.91
CA ASP A 74 6.76 -7.09 -2.20
C ASP A 74 5.84 -7.90 -3.14
N LYS A 75 4.89 -8.68 -2.62
CA LYS A 75 4.01 -9.49 -3.44
C LYS A 75 2.77 -8.75 -3.94
N TYR A 76 2.36 -7.68 -3.26
CA TYR A 76 1.07 -7.01 -3.51
C TYR A 76 1.23 -5.64 -4.16
N CYS A 77 2.23 -4.86 -3.74
CA CYS A 77 2.34 -3.45 -4.13
C CYS A 77 3.25 -3.25 -5.34
N ASP A 78 2.94 -2.26 -6.17
CA ASP A 78 3.77 -1.85 -7.31
C ASP A 78 5.05 -1.18 -6.83
N GLU A 79 4.97 -0.45 -5.72
CA GLU A 79 6.07 0.26 -5.07
C GLU A 79 5.86 0.17 -3.56
N ASN A 80 6.92 0.35 -2.78
CA ASN A 80 6.83 0.34 -1.33
C ASN A 80 7.69 1.43 -0.73
N TYR A 81 7.21 2.01 0.37
CA TYR A 81 7.99 2.86 1.26
C TYR A 81 8.13 2.20 2.63
N VAL A 82 9.23 2.51 3.28
CA VAL A 82 9.27 2.53 4.74
C VAL A 82 9.29 3.99 5.20
N VAL A 83 8.47 4.30 6.21
CA VAL A 83 8.36 5.62 6.84
C VAL A 83 8.97 5.49 8.22
N ILE A 84 10.02 6.26 8.50
CA ILE A 84 10.82 6.09 9.72
C ILE A 84 11.09 7.42 10.43
N GLY A 85 11.22 7.37 11.76
CA GLY A 85 11.78 8.47 12.52
C GLY A 85 13.26 8.70 12.19
N ARG A 86 13.74 9.94 12.39
CA ARG A 86 15.15 10.33 12.13
C ARG A 86 16.18 9.44 12.83
N SER A 87 15.85 8.92 14.01
CA SER A 87 16.75 8.05 14.80
C SER A 87 17.13 6.76 14.05
N HIS A 88 16.22 6.26 13.20
CA HIS A 88 16.33 4.99 12.47
C HIS A 88 16.95 5.12 11.07
N ALA A 89 17.17 6.35 10.58
CA ALA A 89 17.58 6.62 9.20
C ALA A 89 18.91 5.97 8.80
N LYS A 90 19.83 5.78 9.74
CA LYS A 90 21.20 5.30 9.43
C LYS A 90 21.29 3.82 9.05
N HIS A 91 20.37 2.97 9.51
CA HIS A 91 20.47 1.52 9.34
C HIS A 91 19.31 0.90 8.56
N VAL A 92 18.25 1.66 8.28
CA VAL A 92 17.07 1.13 7.57
C VAL A 92 17.44 0.54 6.21
N GLU A 93 18.41 1.14 5.51
CA GLU A 93 18.83 0.71 4.17
C GLU A 93 19.45 -0.69 4.16
N GLU A 94 20.03 -1.13 5.29
CA GLU A 94 20.58 -2.49 5.44
C GLU A 94 19.47 -3.55 5.58
N HIS A 95 18.26 -3.12 5.94
CA HIS A 95 17.14 -4.02 6.22
C HIS A 95 16.10 -4.09 5.09
N ILE A 96 16.09 -3.14 4.18
CA ILE A 96 15.11 -3.04 3.09
C ILE A 96 15.76 -3.25 1.70
N PRO A 97 15.01 -3.73 0.69
CA PRO A 97 15.50 -3.78 -0.68
C PRO A 97 15.79 -2.39 -1.25
N ALA A 98 16.75 -2.28 -2.17
CA ALA A 98 17.15 -1.00 -2.79
C ALA A 98 16.02 -0.30 -3.58
N TYR A 99 15.01 -1.04 -4.04
CA TYR A 99 13.85 -0.49 -4.76
C TYR A 99 12.74 0.02 -3.84
N TRP A 100 12.86 -0.14 -2.51
CA TRP A 100 11.93 0.50 -1.57
C TRP A 100 12.28 1.97 -1.39
N GLY A 101 11.29 2.85 -1.33
CA GLY A 101 11.47 4.24 -0.93
C GLY A 101 11.67 4.37 0.58
N VAL A 102 12.24 5.50 1.00
CA VAL A 102 12.44 5.84 2.41
C VAL A 102 11.96 7.27 2.63
N LEU A 103 10.94 7.42 3.48
CA LEU A 103 10.50 8.70 4.01
C LEU A 103 11.00 8.82 5.45
N VAL A 104 11.65 9.94 5.75
CA VAL A 104 12.16 10.26 7.08
C VAL A 104 11.29 11.33 7.70
N VAL A 105 10.73 11.01 8.86
CA VAL A 105 9.89 11.91 9.66
C VAL A 105 10.73 12.50 10.78
N SER A 106 10.64 13.82 10.96
CA SER A 106 11.34 14.52 12.03
C SER A 106 10.53 15.70 12.55
N VAL A 107 10.79 16.09 13.80
CA VAL A 107 10.16 17.27 14.41
C VAL A 107 11.04 18.50 14.18
N ASN A 108 10.43 19.58 13.68
CA ASN A 108 11.05 20.89 13.58
C ASN A 108 10.23 21.93 14.35
N GLY A 109 10.60 22.15 15.62
CA GLY A 109 9.82 23.02 16.50
C GLY A 109 8.51 22.35 16.90
N ARG A 110 7.38 22.84 16.36
CA ARG A 110 6.05 22.24 16.57
C ARG A 110 5.55 21.45 15.35
N ASP A 111 6.26 21.55 14.24
CA ASP A 111 5.81 20.98 12.97
C ASP A 111 6.50 19.64 12.72
N ILE A 112 5.75 18.70 12.13
CA ILE A 112 6.29 17.45 11.63
C ILE A 112 6.72 17.66 10.18
N VAL A 113 7.96 17.32 9.87
CA VAL A 113 8.57 17.45 8.54
C VAL A 113 8.88 16.06 8.00
N ILE A 114 8.41 15.80 6.79
CA ILE A 114 8.66 14.55 6.05
C ILE A 114 9.60 14.86 4.88
N GLU A 115 10.74 14.17 4.87
CA GLU A 115 11.75 14.28 3.83
C GLU A 115 11.85 12.93 3.10
N GLU A 116 11.81 12.94 1.77
CA GLU A 116 12.13 11.74 1.01
C GLU A 116 13.65 11.58 0.92
N MET A 117 14.17 10.64 1.69
CA MET A 117 15.58 10.26 1.63
C MET A 117 15.89 9.44 0.38
N ARG A 118 14.94 8.58 -0.03
CA ARG A 118 15.08 7.73 -1.22
C ARG A 118 13.73 7.55 -1.92
N PRO A 119 13.64 7.84 -3.24
CA PRO A 119 12.43 7.55 -3.98
C PRO A 119 12.24 6.04 -4.15
N PRO A 120 10.98 5.57 -4.20
CA PRO A 120 10.68 4.19 -4.46
C PRO A 120 10.91 3.91 -5.94
N GLN A 121 11.12 2.64 -6.26
CA GLN A 121 11.19 2.17 -7.62
C GLN A 121 10.18 1.04 -7.82
N GLN A 122 9.89 0.74 -9.08
CA GLN A 122 9.04 -0.39 -9.44
C GLN A 122 9.54 -1.66 -8.75
N ASN A 123 8.66 -2.26 -7.96
CA ASN A 123 8.93 -3.49 -7.24
C ASN A 123 8.92 -4.68 -8.22
N PRO A 124 10.06 -5.38 -8.39
CA PRO A 124 10.17 -6.50 -9.34
C PRO A 124 9.49 -7.78 -8.86
N LYS A 125 9.01 -7.83 -7.61
CA LYS A 125 8.42 -9.04 -7.00
C LYS A 125 6.90 -9.03 -6.94
N MET A 126 6.27 -7.93 -7.37
CA MET A 126 4.81 -7.80 -7.35
C MET A 126 4.18 -8.93 -8.17
N LYS A 127 3.17 -9.59 -7.59
CA LYS A 127 2.45 -10.67 -8.24
C LYS A 127 1.04 -10.20 -8.58
N ARG A 128 0.75 -10.10 -9.87
CA ARG A 128 -0.56 -9.68 -10.42
C ARG A 128 -1.72 -10.39 -9.74
N GLU A 129 -1.65 -11.72 -9.61
CA GLU A 129 -2.68 -12.53 -8.94
C GLU A 129 -2.91 -12.13 -7.46
N LEU A 130 -1.84 -11.76 -6.74
CA LEU A 130 -1.94 -11.34 -5.35
C LEU A 130 -2.39 -9.89 -5.22
N GLN A 131 -1.99 -9.01 -6.14
CA GLN A 131 -2.53 -7.66 -6.18
C GLN A 131 -4.04 -7.66 -6.42
N LEU A 132 -4.54 -8.52 -7.31
CA LEU A 132 -5.99 -8.76 -7.47
C LEU A 132 -6.67 -9.34 -6.22
N ALA A 133 -5.92 -9.89 -5.24
CA ALA A 133 -6.48 -10.36 -3.97
C ALA A 133 -6.93 -9.23 -3.04
N ILE A 134 -6.48 -8.00 -3.30
CA ILE A 134 -6.86 -6.82 -2.51
C ILE A 134 -8.33 -6.48 -2.76
N LEU A 135 -8.83 -6.81 -3.96
CA LEU A 135 -10.20 -6.58 -4.38
C LEU A 135 -11.20 -7.46 -3.62
N TRP A 136 -12.34 -6.86 -3.39
CA TRP A 136 -13.58 -7.48 -2.96
C TRP A 136 -14.18 -8.32 -4.09
N ARG A 137 -15.03 -9.29 -3.74
CA ARG A 137 -15.76 -10.09 -4.70
C ARG A 137 -16.64 -9.22 -5.61
N ALA A 138 -17.34 -8.24 -5.04
CA ALA A 138 -18.17 -7.30 -5.80
C ALA A 138 -17.35 -6.55 -6.86
N GLU A 139 -16.20 -6.00 -6.46
CA GLU A 139 -15.27 -5.30 -7.37
C GLU A 139 -14.74 -6.21 -8.48
N LEU A 140 -14.42 -7.47 -8.16
CA LEU A 140 -14.05 -8.46 -9.18
C LEU A 140 -15.21 -8.75 -10.15
N GLN A 141 -16.46 -8.70 -9.70
CA GLN A 141 -17.62 -8.83 -10.60
C GLN A 141 -17.82 -7.59 -11.47
N ASN A 142 -17.63 -6.38 -10.92
CA ASN A 142 -17.71 -5.14 -11.69
C ASN A 142 -16.73 -5.16 -12.88
N ILE A 143 -15.49 -5.59 -12.64
CA ILE A 143 -14.47 -5.74 -13.70
C ILE A 143 -14.91 -6.77 -14.76
N ILE A 144 -15.50 -7.90 -14.35
CA ILE A 144 -16.05 -8.91 -15.28
C ILE A 144 -17.14 -8.28 -16.16
N GLU A 145 -18.05 -7.52 -15.56
CA GLU A 145 -19.19 -6.90 -16.24
C GLU A 145 -18.76 -5.83 -17.25
N GLN A 146 -17.86 -4.94 -16.84
CA GLN A 146 -17.28 -3.89 -17.68
C GLN A 146 -16.58 -4.47 -18.92
N ASN A 147 -15.95 -5.63 -18.78
CA ASN A 147 -15.26 -6.33 -19.87
C ASN A 147 -16.15 -7.36 -20.61
N HIS A 148 -17.45 -7.41 -20.30
CA HIS A 148 -18.42 -8.32 -20.92
C HIS A 148 -18.01 -9.82 -20.85
N LEU A 149 -17.35 -10.20 -19.75
CA LEU A 149 -16.92 -11.59 -19.51
C LEU A 149 -18.06 -12.42 -18.87
N PRO A 150 -18.04 -13.75 -19.02
CA PRO A 150 -19.04 -14.61 -18.38
C PRO A 150 -18.98 -14.52 -16.85
N HIS A 151 -20.13 -14.33 -16.21
CA HIS A 151 -20.19 -14.29 -14.74
C HIS A 151 -19.85 -15.65 -14.11
N TYR A 152 -19.09 -15.61 -13.02
CA TYR A 152 -18.65 -16.79 -12.29
C TYR A 152 -19.22 -16.86 -10.87
N ARG A 153 -20.55 -16.67 -10.74
CA ARG A 153 -21.26 -16.49 -9.46
C ARG A 153 -21.02 -17.58 -8.41
N GLN A 154 -20.75 -18.82 -8.83
CA GLN A 154 -20.50 -19.96 -7.92
C GLN A 154 -19.02 -20.34 -7.81
N LYS A 155 -18.10 -19.56 -8.39
CA LYS A 155 -16.66 -19.84 -8.38
C LYS A 155 -15.94 -19.01 -7.32
N SER A 156 -14.81 -19.54 -6.84
CA SER A 156 -13.96 -18.88 -5.86
C SER A 156 -13.34 -17.58 -6.39
N LYS A 157 -13.00 -16.64 -5.49
CA LYS A 157 -12.27 -15.42 -5.87
C LYS A 157 -10.96 -15.74 -6.59
N ARG A 158 -10.27 -16.82 -6.20
CA ARG A 158 -9.07 -17.30 -6.90
C ARG A 158 -9.35 -17.59 -8.37
N PHE A 159 -10.38 -18.40 -8.66
CA PHE A 159 -10.75 -18.75 -10.03
C PHE A 159 -11.12 -17.50 -10.85
N VAL A 160 -11.84 -16.56 -10.25
CA VAL A 160 -12.21 -15.28 -10.91
C VAL A 160 -10.96 -14.50 -11.32
N ARG A 161 -10.00 -14.31 -10.40
CA ARG A 161 -8.75 -13.60 -10.70
C ARG A 161 -7.92 -14.30 -11.78
N GLU A 162 -7.85 -15.63 -11.76
CA GLU A 162 -7.20 -16.42 -12.82
C GLU A 162 -7.85 -16.16 -14.19
N LYS A 163 -9.19 -16.06 -14.24
CA LYS A 163 -9.90 -15.74 -15.48
C LYS A 163 -9.67 -14.31 -15.97
N LEU A 164 -9.65 -13.33 -15.07
CA LEU A 164 -9.31 -11.95 -15.44
C LEU A 164 -7.91 -11.87 -16.05
N LEU A 165 -6.92 -12.53 -15.43
CA LEU A 165 -5.54 -12.58 -15.95
C LEU A 165 -5.39 -13.35 -17.26
N GLU A 166 -6.27 -14.33 -17.53
CA GLU A 166 -6.28 -15.08 -18.80
C GLU A 166 -6.92 -14.28 -19.94
N LYS A 167 -7.90 -13.43 -19.62
CA LYS A 167 -8.75 -12.76 -20.62
C LYS A 167 -8.37 -11.31 -20.92
N LEU A 168 -7.69 -10.64 -20.01
CA LEU A 168 -7.37 -9.22 -20.12
C LEU A 168 -5.87 -8.98 -20.11
N GLU A 169 -5.44 -8.01 -20.92
CA GLU A 169 -4.07 -7.50 -20.84
C GLU A 169 -3.83 -6.78 -19.52
N TRP A 170 -2.64 -6.95 -18.96
CA TRP A 170 -2.36 -6.48 -17.61
C TRP A 170 -2.50 -4.97 -17.45
N ASP A 171 -2.06 -4.19 -18.43
CA ASP A 171 -2.07 -2.73 -18.32
C ASP A 171 -3.49 -2.18 -18.28
N GLN A 172 -4.44 -2.81 -18.99
CA GLN A 172 -5.86 -2.48 -18.90
C GLN A 172 -6.43 -2.89 -17.54
N LEU A 173 -6.24 -4.17 -17.17
CA LEU A 173 -6.76 -4.70 -15.90
C LEU A 173 -6.21 -3.92 -14.70
N LYS A 174 -4.97 -3.44 -14.77
CA LYS A 174 -4.35 -2.63 -13.71
C LYS A 174 -5.10 -1.33 -13.47
N LEU A 175 -5.53 -0.64 -14.53
CA LEU A 175 -6.31 0.59 -14.41
C LEU A 175 -7.66 0.33 -13.75
N GLU A 176 -8.35 -0.73 -14.19
CA GLU A 176 -9.65 -1.13 -13.62
C GLU A 176 -9.54 -1.53 -12.14
N VAL A 177 -8.47 -2.24 -11.76
CA VAL A 177 -8.18 -2.57 -10.36
C VAL A 177 -7.97 -1.33 -9.51
N CYS A 178 -7.19 -0.37 -10.03
CA CYS A 178 -6.95 0.89 -9.33
C CYS A 178 -8.25 1.71 -9.20
N GLU A 179 -9.09 1.76 -10.23
CA GLU A 179 -10.38 2.46 -10.19
C GLU A 179 -11.35 1.84 -9.17
N GLU A 180 -11.53 0.51 -9.17
CA GLU A 180 -12.39 -0.16 -8.19
C GLU A 180 -11.94 0.12 -6.75
N LEU A 181 -10.62 0.03 -6.49
CA LEU A 181 -10.07 0.39 -5.17
C LEU A 181 -10.29 1.88 -4.86
N PHE A 182 -10.10 2.76 -5.84
CA PHE A 182 -10.25 4.19 -5.64
C PHE A 182 -11.69 4.56 -5.26
N GLN A 183 -12.68 3.93 -5.89
CA GLN A 183 -14.11 4.15 -5.68
C GLN A 183 -14.73 3.29 -4.57
N ARG A 184 -13.94 2.44 -3.90
CA ARG A 184 -14.44 1.49 -2.90
C ARG A 184 -15.32 2.18 -1.85
N ASP A 185 -16.56 1.72 -1.80
CA ASP A 185 -17.60 2.15 -0.87
C ASP A 185 -17.79 1.12 0.24
N TYR A 186 -17.47 1.53 1.48
CA TYR A 186 -17.58 0.67 2.65
C TYR A 186 -19.02 0.44 3.13
N THR A 187 -20.00 1.17 2.61
CA THR A 187 -21.41 0.88 2.90
C THR A 187 -21.86 -0.47 2.32
N LEU A 188 -21.10 -1.02 1.37
CA LEU A 188 -21.33 -2.32 0.74
C LEU A 188 -20.60 -3.48 1.44
N LEU A 189 -19.97 -3.23 2.61
CA LEU A 189 -19.16 -4.23 3.31
C LEU A 189 -19.99 -5.47 3.73
N GLU A 190 -21.26 -5.28 4.07
CA GLU A 190 -22.16 -6.36 4.48
C GLU A 190 -22.32 -7.44 3.40
N GLU A 191 -22.16 -7.07 2.11
CA GLU A 191 -22.25 -7.99 0.97
C GLU A 191 -20.97 -8.81 0.73
N GLU A 192 -19.84 -8.47 1.38
CA GLU A 192 -18.56 -9.16 1.24
C GLU A 192 -18.30 -10.25 2.28
N GLU A 193 -18.98 -10.19 3.43
CA GLU A 193 -18.84 -11.16 4.51
C GLU A 193 -19.74 -12.40 4.33
N GLU A 194 -20.66 -12.37 3.36
CA GLU A 194 -21.50 -13.50 2.91
C GLU A 194 -20.85 -14.38 1.81
#